data_AF-A0A5C0YLA4-F1
#
_entry.id   AF-A0A5C0YLA4-F1
#
_cell.length_a   1.000
_cell.length_b   1.000
_cell.length_c   1.000
_cell.angle_alpha   90.00
_cell.angle_beta   90.00
_cell.angle_gamma   90.00
#
_symmetry.space_group_name_H-M   'P 1'
#
loop_
_entity.id
_entity.type
_entity.pdbx_description
1 polymer ?
#
loop_
_entity_poly.entity_id
_entity_poly.type
_entity_poly.pdbx_seq_one_letter_code
_entity_poly.pdbx_strand_id
1 'polypeptide(L)'
;MLSKIYNAVTNLLRRKGKLIGRDENVNSYYESSKGKRWVIYGNVSEPTTIPPEWHIWLHYTNNEVPVNNNKRKTPNLTGTKGAYYPNQKVKNYYESWNPNN
;
A
#
# COMPACT_ATOMS: atom_id res chain seq x y z
N MET A 1 -5.36 34.03 4.40
CA MET A 1 -4.27 33.81 3.41
C MET A 1 -3.88 32.33 3.31
N LEU A 2 -3.64 31.66 4.44
CA LEU A 2 -3.26 30.24 4.51
C LEU A 2 -4.29 29.26 3.89
N SER A 3 -5.59 29.52 4.06
CA SER A 3 -6.66 28.69 3.48
C SER A 3 -6.70 28.70 1.95
N LYS A 4 -6.37 29.83 1.32
CA LYS A 4 -6.31 29.95 -0.15
C LYS A 4 -5.15 29.14 -0.72
N ILE A 5 -3.98 29.19 -0.06
CA ILE A 5 -2.79 28.42 -0.44
C ILE A 5 -3.04 26.93 -0.25
N TYR A 6 -3.60 26.53 0.89
CA TYR A 6 -3.96 25.14 1.17
C TYR A 6 -4.92 24.57 0.12
N ASN A 7 -5.98 25.30 -0.21
CA ASN A 7 -6.96 24.88 -1.22
C ASN A 7 -6.34 24.81 -2.62
N ALA A 8 -5.45 25.73 -2.98
CA ALA A 8 -4.74 25.71 -4.26
C ALA A 8 -3.81 24.49 -4.37
N VAL A 9 -3.03 24.20 -3.33
CA VAL A 9 -2.10 23.05 -3.29
C VAL A 9 -2.86 21.73 -3.33
N THR A 10 -3.91 21.58 -2.52
CA THR A 10 -4.76 20.38 -2.54
C THR A 10 -5.47 20.19 -3.89
N ASN A 11 -5.95 21.26 -4.53
CA ASN A 11 -6.55 21.17 -5.87
C ASN A 11 -5.53 20.75 -6.94
N LEU A 12 -4.28 21.21 -6.83
CA LEU A 12 -3.20 20.80 -7.73
C LEU A 12 -2.89 19.31 -7.57
N LEU A 13 -2.68 18.86 -6.33
CA LEU A 13 -2.36 17.46 -6.01
C LEU A 13 -3.46 16.50 -6.43
N ARG A 14 -4.73 16.91 -6.32
CA ARG A 14 -5.88 16.12 -6.74
C ARG A 14 -6.06 16.08 -8.25
N ARG A 15 -5.24 16.74 -9.07
CA ARG A 15 -5.29 16.69 -10.55
C ARG A 15 -6.70 16.84 -11.15
N LYS A 16 -7.57 17.63 -10.51
CA LYS A 16 -9.00 17.80 -10.84
C LYS A 16 -9.83 16.50 -10.85
N GLY A 17 -9.43 15.47 -10.12
CA GLY A 17 -10.18 14.22 -9.97
C GLY A 17 -11.29 14.30 -8.93
N LYS A 18 -12.34 13.50 -9.14
CA LYS A 18 -13.41 13.25 -8.18
C LYS A 18 -12.87 12.40 -7.04
N LEU A 19 -13.15 12.79 -5.79
CA LEU A 19 -12.85 11.95 -4.62
C LEU A 19 -13.83 10.77 -4.62
N ILE A 20 -13.30 9.55 -4.59
CA ILE A 20 -14.07 8.32 -4.58
C ILE A 20 -14.23 7.78 -3.17
N GLY A 21 -13.16 7.83 -2.36
CA GLY A 21 -13.23 7.42 -0.97
C GLY A 21 -11.92 7.59 -0.22
N ARG A 22 -11.92 7.17 1.04
CA ARG A 22 -10.76 7.11 1.92
C ARG A 22 -10.68 5.76 2.61
N ASP A 23 -9.48 5.34 2.97
CA ASP A 23 -9.28 4.17 3.82
C ASP A 23 -8.93 4.54 5.27
N GLU A 24 -8.75 3.51 6.11
CA GLU A 24 -8.34 3.65 7.51
C GLU A 24 -6.94 4.26 7.66
N ASN A 25 -6.09 4.16 6.63
CA ASN A 25 -4.74 4.72 6.58
C ASN A 25 -4.74 6.19 6.12
N VAL A 26 -5.92 6.80 5.97
CA VAL A 26 -6.13 8.18 5.53
C VAL A 26 -5.67 8.43 4.09
N ASN A 27 -5.46 7.36 3.30
CA ASN A 27 -5.22 7.48 1.87
C ASN A 27 -6.51 7.93 1.20
N SER A 28 -6.41 8.87 0.26
CA SER A 28 -7.54 9.39 -0.51
C SER A 28 -7.46 8.92 -1.96
N TYR A 29 -8.54 8.33 -2.45
CA TYR A 29 -8.62 7.72 -3.79
C TYR A 29 -9.43 8.60 -4.73
N TYR A 30 -8.91 8.78 -5.95
CA TYR A 30 -9.47 9.70 -6.94
C TYR A 30 -9.64 9.06 -8.30
N GLU A 31 -10.62 9.54 -9.05
CA GLU A 31 -10.85 9.17 -10.44
C GLU A 31 -11.08 10.42 -11.30
N SER A 32 -10.51 10.44 -12.50
CA SER A 32 -10.76 11.48 -13.50
C SER A 32 -12.01 11.17 -14.33
N SER A 33 -12.55 12.16 -15.03
CA SER A 33 -13.63 11.96 -16.02
C SER A 33 -13.26 10.99 -17.16
N LYS A 34 -11.97 10.73 -17.38
CA LYS A 34 -11.45 9.77 -18.36
C LYS A 34 -11.17 8.39 -17.76
N GLY A 35 -11.61 8.13 -16.53
CA GLY A 35 -11.42 6.84 -15.84
C GLY A 35 -10.03 6.63 -15.24
N LYS A 36 -9.06 7.55 -15.37
CA LYS A 36 -7.77 7.41 -14.69
C LYS A 36 -7.94 7.46 -13.17
N ARG A 37 -7.34 6.51 -12.45
CA ARG A 37 -7.38 6.40 -10.98
C ARG A 37 -6.01 6.68 -10.36
N TRP A 38 -5.99 7.29 -9.18
CA TRP A 38 -4.77 7.46 -8.38
C TRP A 38 -5.10 7.59 -6.90
N VAL A 39 -4.07 7.43 -6.07
CA VAL A 39 -4.13 7.59 -4.62
C VAL A 39 -3.24 8.76 -4.20
N ILE A 40 -3.68 9.51 -3.18
CA ILE A 40 -2.84 10.41 -2.40
C ILE A 40 -2.69 9.80 -1.03
N TYR A 41 -1.47 9.42 -0.65
CA TYR A 41 -1.20 8.80 0.64
C TYR A 41 -1.43 9.80 1.78
N GLY A 42 -2.03 9.32 2.88
CA GLY A 42 -2.28 10.14 4.06
C GLY A 42 -1.02 10.40 4.90
N ASN A 43 -0.07 9.46 4.86
CA ASN A 43 1.16 9.46 5.64
C ASN A 43 2.38 9.29 4.71
N VAL A 44 3.25 8.34 5.03
CA VAL A 44 4.39 7.96 4.19
C VAL A 44 3.86 7.40 2.87
N SER A 45 4.46 7.84 1.76
CA SER A 45 4.15 7.37 0.42
C SER A 45 4.67 5.94 0.21
N GLU A 46 3.97 4.96 0.79
CA GLU A 46 4.33 3.54 0.74
C GLU A 46 3.20 2.74 0.05
N PRO A 47 3.38 2.31 -1.22
CA PRO A 47 2.33 1.65 -2.00
C PRO A 47 1.77 0.38 -1.38
N THR A 48 2.59 -0.32 -0.59
CA THR A 48 2.18 -1.58 0.03
C THR A 48 1.21 -1.39 1.20
N THR A 49 1.01 -0.15 1.66
CA THR A 49 -0.01 0.20 2.67
C THR A 49 -1.44 0.18 2.14
N ILE A 50 -1.64 0.20 0.82
CA ILE A 50 -2.98 0.20 0.21
C ILE A 50 -3.72 -1.11 0.58
N PRO A 51 -4.92 -1.02 1.17
CA PRO A 51 -5.75 -2.19 1.46
C PRO A 51 -6.08 -3.00 0.20
N PRO A 52 -6.29 -4.32 0.30
CA PRO A 52 -6.53 -5.18 -0.87
C PRO A 52 -7.70 -4.71 -1.75
N GLU A 53 -8.82 -4.30 -1.15
CA GLU A 53 -10.01 -3.86 -1.89
C GLU A 53 -9.73 -2.60 -2.72
N TRP A 54 -9.05 -1.61 -2.12
CA TRP A 54 -8.63 -0.41 -2.84
C TRP A 54 -7.55 -0.72 -3.89
N HIS A 55 -6.69 -1.69 -3.64
CA HIS A 55 -5.68 -2.12 -4.61
C HIS A 55 -6.34 -2.69 -5.86
N ILE A 56 -7.37 -3.53 -5.71
CA ILE A 56 -8.16 -4.11 -6.81
C ILE A 56 -8.83 -3.00 -7.63
N TRP A 57 -9.48 -2.05 -6.95
CA TRP A 57 -10.14 -0.91 -7.61
C TRP A 57 -9.13 -0.01 -8.34
N LEU A 58 -8.00 0.30 -7.70
CA LEU A 58 -6.97 1.17 -8.25
C LEU A 58 -6.31 0.58 -9.51
N HIS A 59 -6.19 -0.75 -9.58
CA HIS A 59 -5.58 -1.49 -10.70
C HIS A 59 -6.59 -1.98 -11.75
N TYR A 60 -7.82 -1.45 -11.74
CA TYR A 60 -8.86 -1.77 -12.73
C TYR A 60 -9.26 -3.26 -12.78
N THR A 61 -8.96 -4.03 -11.74
CA THR A 61 -9.34 -5.45 -11.67
C THR A 61 -10.83 -5.60 -11.37
N ASN A 62 -11.38 -4.72 -10.53
CA ASN A 62 -12.82 -4.56 -10.32
C ASN A 62 -13.15 -3.05 -10.33
N ASN A 63 -14.32 -2.69 -10.84
CA ASN A 63 -14.81 -1.31 -10.86
C ASN A 63 -15.68 -0.94 -9.66
N GLU A 64 -16.06 -1.92 -8.85
CA GLU A 64 -16.79 -1.68 -7.61
C GLU A 64 -15.95 -0.88 -6.63
N VAL A 65 -16.54 0.20 -6.11
CA VAL A 65 -15.91 1.02 -5.06
C VAL A 65 -15.98 0.26 -3.74
N PRO A 66 -14.87 0.09 -3.01
CA PRO A 66 -14.88 -0.61 -1.73
C PRO A 66 -15.83 0.05 -0.73
N VAL A 67 -16.75 -0.72 -0.16
CA VAL A 67 -17.77 -0.23 0.79
C VAL A 67 -17.28 -0.34 2.24
N ASN A 68 -16.36 -1.25 2.53
CA ASN A 68 -15.86 -1.48 3.88
C ASN A 68 -14.44 -2.05 3.88
N ASN A 69 -13.48 -1.35 4.48
CA ASN A 69 -12.06 -1.74 4.46
C ASN A 69 -11.53 -2.00 5.86
N ASN A 70 -12.17 -2.92 6.58
CA ASN A 70 -11.86 -3.22 7.98
C ASN A 70 -10.59 -4.05 8.20
N LYS A 71 -9.88 -4.43 7.12
CA LYS A 71 -8.66 -5.24 7.21
C LYS A 71 -7.44 -4.33 7.13
N ARG A 72 -6.85 -4.04 8.29
CA ARG A 72 -5.52 -3.45 8.37
C ARG A 72 -4.51 -4.38 7.71
N LYS A 73 -3.80 -3.85 6.73
CA LYS A 73 -2.72 -4.54 6.03
C LYS A 73 -1.38 -4.16 6.65
N THR A 74 -0.54 -5.14 6.95
CA THR A 74 0.87 -4.88 7.27
C THR A 74 1.59 -4.46 5.99
N PRO A 75 2.26 -3.29 5.97
CA PRO A 75 3.04 -2.87 4.81
C PRO A 75 4.25 -3.79 4.60
N ASN A 76 4.91 -3.65 3.46
CA ASN A 76 6.14 -4.38 3.17
C ASN A 76 7.24 -3.99 4.16
N LEU A 77 7.79 -4.99 4.85
CA LEU A 77 8.83 -4.81 5.87
C LEU A 77 10.25 -5.05 5.33
N THR A 78 10.41 -5.27 4.02
CA THR A 78 11.73 -5.46 3.39
C THR A 78 12.69 -4.32 3.74
N GLY A 79 13.93 -4.66 4.11
CA GLY A 79 14.94 -3.67 4.51
C GLY A 79 14.75 -3.07 5.90
N THR A 80 13.72 -3.49 6.66
CA THR A 80 13.51 -3.10 8.06
C THR A 80 13.96 -4.21 9.01
N LYS A 81 14.03 -3.91 10.33
CA LYS A 81 14.27 -4.92 11.37
C LYS A 81 13.21 -6.03 11.40
N GLY A 82 12.02 -5.78 10.87
CA GLY A 82 10.92 -6.74 10.79
C GLY A 82 10.85 -7.52 9.46
N ALA A 83 11.88 -7.46 8.63
CA ALA A 83 11.92 -8.19 7.36
C ALA A 83 11.79 -9.71 7.59
N TYR A 84 11.09 -10.38 6.68
CA TYR A 84 11.00 -11.84 6.69
C TYR A 84 12.34 -12.45 6.24
N TYR A 85 12.88 -13.36 7.05
CA TYR A 85 14.02 -14.19 6.71
C TYR A 85 13.56 -15.64 6.63
N PRO A 86 13.69 -16.31 5.47
CA PRO A 86 13.31 -17.71 5.36
C PRO A 86 14.16 -18.55 6.30
N ASN A 87 13.59 -19.66 6.77
CA ASN A 87 14.24 -20.54 7.72
C ASN A 87 15.59 -21.01 7.17
N GLN A 88 16.68 -20.54 7.78
CA GLN A 88 18.05 -20.88 7.36
C GLN A 88 18.47 -22.28 7.79
N LYS A 89 17.57 -23.06 8.40
CA LYS A 89 17.81 -24.47 8.70
C LYS A 89 18.01 -25.23 7.39
N VAL A 90 19.27 -25.40 7.02
CA VAL A 90 19.67 -26.31 5.97
C VAL A 90 19.35 -27.71 6.49
N LYS A 91 18.47 -28.42 5.80
CA LYS A 91 18.30 -29.85 6.05
C LYS A 91 19.55 -30.53 5.51
N ASN A 92 20.44 -30.94 6.40
CA ASN A 92 21.61 -31.72 6.03
C ASN A 92 21.12 -33.11 5.61
N TYR A 93 21.30 -33.46 4.34
CA TYR A 93 20.98 -34.79 3.82
C TYR A 93 22.06 -35.83 4.14
N TYR A 94 23.23 -35.36 4.59
CA TYR A 94 24.37 -36.17 4.99
C TYR A 94 24.94 -35.63 6.29
N GLU A 95 25.44 -36.53 7.12
CA GLU A 95 26.22 -36.16 8.30
C GLU A 95 27.68 -36.01 7.89
N SER A 96 28.33 -34.95 8.38
CA SER A 96 29.77 -34.78 8.19
C SER A 96 30.50 -35.87 8.98
N TRP A 97 31.46 -36.54 8.35
CA TRP A 97 32.28 -37.53 9.04
C TRP A 97 33.06 -36.88 10.19
N ASN A 98 33.01 -37.47 11.39
CA ASN A 98 33.72 -37.01 12.57
C ASN A 98 34.89 -37.97 12.89
N PRO A 99 36.16 -37.53 12.80
CA PRO A 99 37.34 -38.39 13.03
C PRO A 99 37.52 -38.86 14.47
N ASN A 100 36.89 -38.19 15.44
CA ASN A 100 37.16 -38.39 16.87
C ASN A 100 36.06 -39.19 17.58
N ASN A 101 35.20 -39.88 16.83
CA ASN A 101 34.13 -40.72 17.37
C ASN A 101 34.49 -42.19 17.33
#